data_AF-A0A2J4PTE7-F1
#
_entry.id   AF-A0A2J4PTE7-F1
#
_cell.length_a   1.000
_cell.length_b   1.000
_cell.length_c   1.000
_cell.angle_alpha   90.00
_cell.angle_beta   90.00
_cell.angle_gamma   90.00
#
_symmetry.space_group_name_H-M   'P 1'
#
loop_
_entity.id
_entity.type
_entity.pdbx_description
1 polymer ?
#
loop_
_entity_poly.entity_id
_entity_poly.type
_entity_poly.pdbx_seq_one_letter_code
_entity_poly.pdbx_strand_id
1 'polypeptide(L)'
;LLDEQPQIRVDDFASKVELLRAGLGCGFLPRHIARPWLEKGELVEKAVISCREKDITYMAWRSGNDGLAQRWWREAILQSESLGQLYD
;
A
#
# COMPACT_ATOMS: atom_id res chain seq x y z
N LEU A 1 -0.17 -4.39 21.45
CA LEU A 1 -0.98 -3.15 21.26
C LEU A 1 -1.26 -2.61 22.65
N LEU A 2 -1.36 -1.30 22.86
CA LEU A 2 -1.77 -0.76 24.16
C LEU A 2 -3.31 -0.81 24.20
N ASP A 3 -3.89 -1.56 25.13
CA ASP A 3 -5.32 -1.92 25.11
C ASP A 3 -6.29 -0.74 25.33
N GLU A 4 -5.77 0.44 25.69
CA GLU A 4 -6.59 1.61 26.08
C GLU A 4 -6.64 2.72 25.02
N GLN A 5 -6.06 2.54 23.84
CA GLN A 5 -6.12 3.57 22.79
C GLN A 5 -7.40 3.44 21.95
N PRO A 6 -8.20 4.52 21.79
CA PRO A 6 -9.31 4.55 20.84
C PRO A 6 -8.83 4.20 19.43
N GLN A 7 -9.59 3.33 18.74
CA GLN A 7 -9.24 2.84 17.41
C GLN A 7 -10.37 3.10 16.43
N ILE A 8 -9.99 3.50 15.22
CA ILE A 8 -10.89 3.55 14.07
C ILE A 8 -10.40 2.50 13.07
N ARG A 9 -11.34 1.70 12.53
CA ARG A 9 -11.05 0.68 11.52
C ARG A 9 -11.79 1.01 10.24
N VAL A 10 -11.12 0.77 9.13
CA VAL A 10 -11.62 0.95 7.77
C VAL A 10 -11.12 -0.23 6.93
N ASP A 11 -11.88 -0.58 5.91
CA ASP A 11 -11.64 -1.81 5.12
C ASP A 11 -10.76 -1.59 3.88
N ASP A 12 -10.46 -0.33 3.54
CA ASP A 12 -9.66 0.02 2.37
C ASP A 12 -8.77 1.26 2.60
N PHE A 13 -7.78 1.45 1.72
CA PHE A 13 -6.84 2.56 1.83
C PHE A 13 -7.42 3.93 1.46
N ALA A 14 -8.43 4.00 0.58
CA ALA A 14 -9.05 5.26 0.23
C ALA A 14 -9.78 5.84 1.44
N SER A 15 -10.58 5.01 2.13
CA SER A 15 -11.22 5.35 3.40
C SER A 15 -10.19 5.75 4.46
N LYS A 16 -9.04 5.05 4.52
CA LYS A 16 -7.95 5.40 5.44
C LYS A 16 -7.31 6.75 5.14
N VAL A 17 -7.10 7.07 3.87
CA VAL A 17 -6.56 8.37 3.43
C VAL A 17 -7.49 9.50 3.83
N GLU A 18 -8.80 9.39 3.56
CA GLU A 18 -9.77 10.43 3.93
C GLU A 18 -9.81 10.67 5.44
N LEU A 19 -9.79 9.60 6.24
CA LEU A 19 -9.72 9.69 7.70
C LEU A 19 -8.48 10.45 8.17
N LEU A 20 -7.31 10.13 7.61
CA LEU A 20 -6.05 10.77 7.98
C LEU A 20 -5.99 12.24 7.54
N ARG A 21 -6.49 12.56 6.35
CA ARG A 21 -6.61 13.94 5.85
C ARG A 21 -7.58 14.77 6.68
N ALA A 22 -8.63 14.15 7.23
CA ALA A 22 -9.55 14.79 8.17
C ALA A 22 -8.97 14.96 9.59
N GLY A 23 -7.75 14.47 9.85
CA GLY A 23 -7.10 14.60 11.17
C GLY A 23 -7.69 13.71 12.26
N LEU A 24 -8.45 12.68 11.89
CA LEU A 24 -9.15 11.80 12.85
C LEU A 24 -8.23 10.74 13.49
N GLY A 25 -6.99 10.61 13.03
CA GLY A 25 -6.05 9.65 13.57
C GLY A 25 -4.68 9.68 12.88
N CYS A 26 -3.86 8.67 13.20
CA CYS A 26 -2.57 8.43 12.56
C CYS A 26 -2.40 6.94 12.22
N GLY A 27 -1.52 6.62 11.28
CA GLY A 27 -1.22 5.24 10.93
C GLY A 27 -0.39 5.10 9.67
N PHE A 28 -0.06 3.85 9.33
CA PHE A 28 0.76 3.51 8.16
C PHE A 28 -0.05 3.51 6.86
N LEU A 29 0.58 4.00 5.79
CA LEU A 29 0.11 3.93 4.41
C LEU A 29 1.26 3.46 3.50
N PRO A 30 0.99 2.66 2.45
CA PRO A 30 1.96 2.41 1.39
C PRO A 30 2.45 3.72 0.77
N ARG A 31 3.74 3.81 0.48
CA ARG A 31 4.39 5.05 0.04
C ARG A 31 3.74 5.63 -1.22
N HIS A 32 3.40 4.76 -2.19
CA HIS A 32 2.78 5.19 -3.44
C HIS A 32 1.37 5.75 -3.28
N ILE A 33 0.63 5.33 -2.23
CA ILE A 33 -0.69 5.88 -1.89
C ILE A 33 -0.54 7.23 -1.18
N ALA A 34 0.44 7.35 -0.27
CA ALA A 34 0.64 8.58 0.52
C ALA A 34 1.28 9.73 -0.29
N ARG A 35 2.12 9.42 -1.29
CA ARG A 35 2.90 10.39 -2.08
C ARG A 35 2.11 11.62 -2.56
N PRO A 36 0.97 11.50 -3.26
CA PRO A 36 0.25 12.68 -3.76
C PRO A 36 -0.26 13.61 -2.64
N TRP A 37 -0.52 13.08 -1.45
CA TRP A 37 -1.03 13.86 -0.32
C TRP A 37 0.10 14.49 0.50
N LEU A 38 1.26 13.83 0.55
CA LEU A 38 2.49 14.39 1.12
C LEU A 38 2.99 15.57 0.27
N GLU A 39 2.96 15.44 -1.06
CA GLU A 39 3.36 16.51 -1.98
C GLU A 39 2.47 17.76 -1.88
N LYS A 40 1.18 17.57 -1.60
CA LYS A 40 0.23 18.67 -1.34
C LYS A 40 0.30 19.23 0.07
N GLY A 41 1.07 18.61 0.98
CA GLY A 41 1.14 18.99 2.39
C GLY A 41 -0.12 18.65 3.20
N GLU A 42 -1.01 17.83 2.65
CA GLU A 42 -2.24 17.39 3.32
C GLU A 42 -1.99 16.22 4.29
N LEU A 43 -0.91 15.47 4.07
CA LEU A 43 -0.37 14.51 5.02
C LEU A 43 1.06 14.89 5.40
N VAL A 44 1.49 14.43 6.58
CA VAL A 44 2.86 14.61 7.07
C VAL A 44 3.42 13.25 7.49
N GLU A 45 4.58 12.89 6.96
CA GLU A 45 5.28 11.66 7.35
C GLU A 45 5.87 11.79 8.77
N LYS A 46 5.66 10.77 9.60
CA LYS A 46 6.13 10.74 10.99
C LYS A 46 7.24 9.72 11.15
N ALA A 47 8.35 10.13 11.76
CA ALA A 47 9.40 9.19 12.15
C ALA A 47 8.87 8.21 13.21
N VAL A 48 9.14 6.92 13.01
CA VAL A 48 8.73 5.84 13.91
C VAL A 48 9.96 5.15 14.49
N ILE A 49 9.87 4.70 15.75
CA ILE A 49 10.97 4.03 16.46
C ILE A 49 11.26 2.66 15.85
N SER A 50 10.23 1.96 15.37
CA SER A 50 10.35 0.73 14.59
C SER A 50 9.56 0.86 13.29
N CYS A 51 10.26 0.76 12.16
CA CYS A 51 9.61 0.55 10.88
C CYS A 51 9.37 -0.95 10.72
N ARG A 52 8.15 -1.33 10.31
CA ARG A 52 7.86 -2.72 9.94
C ARG A 52 8.71 -3.05 8.71
N GLU A 53 9.28 -4.26 8.63
CA GLU A 53 9.96 -4.70 7.41
C GLU A 53 9.04 -4.52 6.20
N LYS A 54 9.63 -4.14 5.05
CA LYS A 54 8.89 -3.90 3.79
C LYS A 54 7.95 -5.07 3.54
N ASP A 55 6.65 -4.79 3.42
CA ASP A 55 5.66 -5.81 3.05
C ASP A 55 5.98 -6.31 1.63
N ILE A 56 6.31 -7.62 1.51
CA ILE A 56 6.58 -8.24 0.22
C ILE A 56 5.27 -8.38 -0.54
N THR A 57 5.22 -7.87 -1.76
CA THR A 57 4.06 -8.02 -2.65
C THR A 57 4.24 -9.24 -3.55
N TYR A 58 3.22 -10.09 -3.60
CA TYR A 58 3.24 -11.32 -4.40
C TYR A 58 2.22 -11.26 -5.52
N MET A 59 2.59 -11.79 -6.68
CA MET A 59 1.65 -12.09 -7.76
C MET A 59 1.23 -13.56 -7.65
N ALA A 60 -0.08 -13.83 -7.63
CA ALA A 60 -0.62 -15.17 -7.50
C ALA A 60 -1.54 -15.52 -8.68
N TRP A 61 -1.55 -16.80 -9.06
CA TRP A 61 -2.45 -17.35 -10.07
C TRP A 61 -2.81 -18.80 -9.73
N ARG A 62 -3.87 -19.32 -10.35
CA ARG A 62 -4.29 -20.73 -10.18
C ARG A 62 -3.33 -21.64 -10.94
N SER A 63 -2.80 -22.67 -10.26
CA SER A 63 -1.83 -23.63 -10.82
C SER A 63 -2.33 -24.41 -12.05
N GLY A 64 -3.65 -24.59 -12.19
CA GLY A 64 -4.26 -25.26 -13.35
C GLY A 64 -4.47 -24.37 -14.58
N ASN A 65 -4.15 -23.07 -14.50
CA ASN A 65 -4.28 -22.15 -15.63
C ASN A 65 -2.88 -21.69 -16.04
N ASP A 66 -2.39 -22.19 -17.18
CA ASP A 66 -1.09 -21.83 -17.79
C ASP A 66 -1.21 -21.60 -19.30
N GLY A 67 -2.35 -21.04 -19.73
CA GLY A 67 -2.57 -20.67 -21.12
C GLY A 67 -1.62 -19.57 -21.58
N LEU A 68 -1.33 -19.52 -22.90
CA LEU A 68 -0.39 -18.57 -23.49
C LEU A 68 -0.68 -17.11 -23.12
N ALA A 69 -1.94 -16.69 -23.15
CA ALA A 69 -2.34 -15.33 -22.80
C ALA A 69 -2.06 -15.00 -21.32
N GLN A 70 -2.32 -15.95 -20.41
CA GLN A 70 -2.08 -15.73 -18.99
C GLN A 70 -0.58 -15.70 -18.68
N ARG A 71 0.23 -16.56 -19.30
CA ARG A 71 1.70 -16.48 -19.21
C ARG A 71 2.22 -15.13 -19.69
N TRP A 72 1.78 -14.70 -20.87
CA TRP A 72 2.16 -13.42 -21.44
C TRP A 72 1.82 -12.26 -20.51
N TRP A 73 0.61 -12.24 -19.93
CA TRP A 73 0.22 -11.20 -18.98
C TRP A 73 1.07 -11.21 -17.70
N ARG A 74 1.40 -12.39 -17.14
CA ARG A 74 2.30 -12.46 -15.97
C ARG A 74 3.65 -11.84 -16.28
N GLU A 75 4.24 -12.19 -17.41
CA GLU A 75 5.54 -11.66 -17.85
C GLU A 75 5.46 -10.16 -18.13
N ALA A 76 4.45 -9.71 -18.88
CA ALA A 76 4.26 -8.29 -19.20
C ALA A 76 4.06 -7.44 -17.94
N ILE A 77 3.29 -7.92 -16.96
CA ILE A 77 3.09 -7.24 -15.69
C ILE A 77 4.40 -7.23 -14.88
N LEU A 78 5.10 -8.35 -14.76
CA LEU A 78 6.38 -8.41 -14.03
C LEU A 78 7.49 -7.57 -14.67
N GLN A 79 7.48 -7.38 -15.99
CA GLN A 79 8.41 -6.53 -16.73
C GLN A 79 7.97 -5.05 -16.75
N SER A 80 6.80 -4.73 -16.19
CA SER A 80 6.29 -3.36 -16.18
C SER A 80 7.13 -2.48 -15.26
N GLU A 81 7.77 -1.46 -15.82
CA GLU A 81 8.54 -0.46 -15.07
C GLU A 81 7.69 0.23 -13.98
N SER A 82 6.39 0.38 -14.23
CA SER A 82 5.47 0.98 -13.25
C SER A 82 5.34 0.17 -11.97
N LEU A 83 5.53 -1.16 -12.02
CA LEU A 83 5.46 -2.01 -10.83
C LEU A 83 6.73 -1.93 -9.99
N GLY A 84 7.90 -1.87 -10.63
CA GLY A 84 9.17 -1.61 -9.91
C GLY A 84 9.11 -0.29 -9.16
N GLN A 85 8.64 0.79 -9.80
CA GLN A 85 8.49 2.11 -9.16
C GLN A 85 7.56 2.12 -7.94
N LEU A 86 6.65 1.16 -7.81
CA LEU A 86 5.70 1.06 -6.71
C LEU A 86 6.20 0.18 -5.56
N TYR A 87 7.05 -0.80 -5.85
CA TYR A 87 7.40 -1.91 -4.95
C TYR A 87 8.91 -2.22 -4.79
N ASP A 88 9.81 -1.44 -5.41
CA ASP A 88 11.28 -1.54 -5.21
C ASP A 88 11.77 -1.05 -3.81
#